data_AF-A0A448MMZ9-F1
#
_entry.id   AF-A0A448MMZ9-F1
#
_cell.length_a   1.000
_cell.length_b   1.000
_cell.length_c   1.000
_cell.angle_alpha   90.00
_cell.angle_beta   90.00
_cell.angle_gamma   90.00
#
_symmetry.space_group_name_H-M   'P 1'
#
loop_
_entity.id
_entity.type
_entity.pdbx_description
1 polymer ?
#
loop_
_entity_poly.entity_id
_entity_poly.type
_entity_poly.pdbx_seq_one_letter_code
_entity_poly.pdbx_strand_id
1 'polypeptide(L)' 'MTNKVIVALDYETEAEALTLVDQIDPSLCRLKVGKEMFTTLGTNFVKQLHQRDLMFSLI' A
#
# COMPACT_ATOMS: atom_id res chain seq x y z
N MET A 1 -18.49 -0.37 -15.11
CA MET A 1 -17.85 -1.37 -14.24
C MET A 1 -16.48 -0.85 -13.87
N THR A 2 -16.30 -0.28 -12.67
CA THR A 2 -15.00 0.22 -12.22
C THR A 2 -14.24 -0.92 -11.54
N ASN A 3 -13.49 -1.69 -12.34
CA ASN A 3 -12.54 -2.66 -11.80
C ASN A 3 -11.42 -1.89 -11.12
N LYS A 4 -11.43 -1.84 -9.79
CA LYS A 4 -10.30 -1.30 -9.02
C LYS A 4 -9.16 -2.31 -9.07
N VAL A 5 -8.00 -1.88 -9.55
CA VAL A 5 -6.81 -2.72 -9.60
C VAL A 5 -6.33 -2.97 -8.18
N ILE A 6 -6.09 -4.22 -7.80
CA ILE A 6 -5.50 -4.54 -6.50
C ILE A 6 -3.99 -4.72 -6.69
N VAL A 7 -3.20 -3.87 -6.04
CA VAL A 7 -1.75 -3.89 -6.09
C VAL A 7 -1.23 -4.48 -4.79
N ALA A 8 -0.51 -5.60 -4.89
CA ALA A 8 0.14 -6.22 -3.74
C ALA A 8 1.42 -5.45 -3.40
N LEU A 9 1.52 -5.01 -2.15
CA LEU A 9 2.71 -4.43 -1.55
C LEU A 9 3.46 -5.54 -0.81
N ASP A 10 4.40 -6.15 -1.51
CA ASP A 10 5.25 -7.26 -1.05
C ASP A 10 6.72 -6.91 -1.32
N TYR A 11 7.22 -5.95 -0.56
CA TYR A 11 8.59 -5.44 -0.60
C TYR A 11 9.27 -5.67 0.74
N GLU A 12 10.58 -5.92 0.73
CA GLU A 12 11.38 -6.05 1.95
C GLU A 12 11.56 -4.72 2.68
N THR A 13 11.56 -3.60 1.94
CA THR A 13 11.86 -2.27 2.48
C THR A 13 10.72 -1.27 2.30
N GLU A 14 10.60 -0.34 3.25
CA GLU A 14 9.63 0.75 3.18
C GLU A 14 9.84 1.64 1.95
N ALA A 15 11.09 1.91 1.60
CA ALA A 15 11.45 2.82 0.52
C ALA A 15 10.94 2.32 -0.84
N GLU A 16 11.09 1.02 -1.13
CA GLU A 16 10.60 0.41 -2.36
C GLU A 16 9.07 0.45 -2.43
N ALA A 17 8.42 0.08 -1.33
CA ALA A 17 6.97 0.16 -1.18
C ALA A 17 6.44 1.58 -1.42
N LEU A 18 7.06 2.58 -0.79
CA LEU A 18 6.69 3.99 -0.95
C LEU A 18 6.95 4.51 -2.36
N THR A 19 8.03 4.08 -3.00
CA THR A 19 8.36 4.48 -4.38
C THR A 19 7.30 4.00 -5.37
N LEU A 20 6.75 2.80 -5.18
CA LEU A 20 5.63 2.30 -5.98
C LEU A 20 4.36 3.11 -5.67
N VAL A 21 4.07 3.27 -4.39
CA VAL A 21 2.89 3.98 -3.89
C VAL A 21 2.81 5.42 -4.41
N ASP A 22 3.94 6.12 -4.50
CA ASP A 22 4.01 7.50 -5.00
C ASP A 22 3.67 7.62 -6.50
N GLN A 23 3.89 6.56 -7.26
CA GLN A 23 3.57 6.50 -8.70
C GLN A 23 2.14 6.03 -8.99
N ILE A 24 1.40 5.65 -7.95
CA ILE A 24 0.09 5.03 -8.07
C ILE A 24 -1.02 6.05 -7.82
N ASP A 25 -2.06 6.03 -8.66
CA ASP A 25 -3.25 6.86 -8.46
C ASP A 25 -4.24 6.18 -7.48
N PRO A 26 -4.55 6.81 -6.33
CA PRO A 26 -5.45 6.25 -5.33
C PRO A 26 -6.89 6.05 -5.84
N SER A 27 -7.29 6.76 -6.91
CA SER A 27 -8.62 6.63 -7.48
C SER A 27 -8.79 5.35 -8.30
N LEU A 28 -7.69 4.83 -8.86
CA LEU A 28 -7.68 3.73 -9.82
C LEU A 28 -7.43 2.36 -9.19
N CYS A 29 -6.91 2.32 -7.97
CA CYS A 29 -6.43 1.08 -7.38
C CYS A 29 -6.65 1.00 -5.87
N ARG A 30 -6.39 -0.19 -5.33
CA ARG A 30 -6.39 -0.50 -3.92
C ARG A 30 -5.11 -1.26 -3.59
N LEU A 31 -4.49 -0.91 -2.48
CA LEU A 31 -3.29 -1.56 -2.00
C LEU A 31 -3.62 -2.78 -1.15
N LYS A 32 -2.78 -3.81 -1.23
CA LYS A 32 -2.86 -5.00 -0.38
C LYS A 32 -1.53 -5.18 0.35
N VAL A 33 -1.53 -4.96 1.65
CA VAL A 33 -0.33 -5.04 2.48
C VAL A 33 -0.28 -6.42 3.13
N GLY A 34 0.80 -7.16 2.90
CA GLY A 34 1.01 -8.47 3.52
C GLY A 34 1.35 -8.37 5.00
N LYS A 35 1.00 -9.41 5.77
CA LYS A 35 1.29 -9.52 7.21
C LYS A 35 2.77 -9.31 7.57
N GLU A 36 3.70 -9.79 6.76
CA GLU A 36 5.14 -9.67 7.03
C GLU A 36 5.59 -8.21 6.93
N MET A 37 5.25 -7.52 5.83
CA MET A 37 5.51 -6.08 5.68
C MET A 37 4.86 -5.27 6.80
N PHE A 38 3.61 -5.59 7.16
CA PHE A 38 2.92 -4.91 8.27
C PHE A 38 3.60 -5.14 9.62
N THR A 39 4.18 -6.32 9.84
CA THR A 39 4.90 -6.63 11.09
C THR A 39 6.24 -5.89 11.14
N THR A 40 6.95 -5.80 10.02
CA THR A 40 8.26 -5.14 9.91
C THR A 40 8.14 -3.61 9.99
N LEU A 41 7.21 -3.02 9.22
CA LEU A 41 7.05 -1.56 9.13
C LEU A 41 6.04 -1.01 10.15
N GLY A 42 5.18 -1.87 10.68
CA GLY A 42 4.20 -1.52 11.69
C GLY A 42 3.11 -0.56 11.20
N THR A 43 2.48 0.08 12.18
CA THR A 43 1.38 1.03 11.95
C THR A 43 1.83 2.35 11.30
N ASN A 44 3.13 2.68 11.36
CA ASN A 44 3.65 3.89 10.72
C ASN A 44 3.49 3.84 9.21
N PHE A 45 3.79 2.69 8.58
CA PHE A 45 3.59 2.53 7.14
C PHE A 45 2.13 2.72 6.73
N VAL A 46 1.21 2.13 7.49
CA VAL A 46 -0.23 2.28 7.24
C VAL A 46 -0.71 3.73 7.35
N LYS A 47 -0.16 4.50 8.30
CA LYS A 47 -0.44 5.94 8.40
C LYS A 47 0.05 6.70 7.17
N GLN A 48 1.24 6.35 6.65
CA GLN A 48 1.79 6.96 5.44
C GLN A 48 0.94 6.69 4.20
N LEU A 49 0.33 5.49 4.10
CA LEU A 49 -0.64 5.17 3.04
C LEU A 49 -1.92 6.00 3.18
N HIS A 50 -2.45 6.11 4.40
CA HIS A 50 -3.64 6.94 4.68
C HIS A 50 -3.43 8.42 4.35
N GLN A 51 -2.24 8.97 4.63
CA GLN A 51 -1.91 10.36 4.32
C GLN A 51 -1.89 10.66 2.81
N ARG A 52 -1.79 9.62 1.97
CA ARG A 52 -1.79 9.72 0.51
C ARG A 52 -3.15 9.37 -0.10
N ASP A 53 -4.22 9.34 0.71
CA ASP A 53 -5.58 8.96 0.30
C ASP A 53 -5.68 7.55 -0.32
N LEU A 54 -4.72 6.67 -0.03
CA LEU A 54 -4.70 5.32 -0.58
C LEU A 54 -5.56 4.37 0.23
N MET A 55 -6.47 3.71 -0.46
CA MET A 55 -7.28 2.64 0.13
C MET A 55 -6.45 1.35 0.18
N PHE A 56 -6.29 0.74 1.35
CA PHE A 56 -5.57 -0.53 1.50
C PHE A 56 -6.40 -1.61 2.20
N SER A 57 -5.89 -2.85 2.19
CA SER A 57 -6.39 -3.98 2.98
C SER A 57 -5.20 -4.79 3.49
N LEU A 58 -5.28 -5.27 4.72
CA LEU A 58 -4.32 -6.21 5.31
C LEU A 58 -4.77 -7.64 4.98
N ILE A 59 -3.82 -8.52 4.64
CA ILE A 59 -4.00 -9.97 4.49
C ILE A 59 -3.09 -10.70 5.47
#